data_AF-C6R7V4-F1
#
_entry.id   AF-C6R7V4-F1
#
_cell.length_a   1.000
_cell.length_b   1.000
_cell.length_c   1.000
_cell.angle_alpha   90.00
_cell.angle_beta   90.00
_cell.angle_gamma   90.00
#
_symmetry.space_group_name_H-M   'P 1'
#
loop_
_entity.id
_entity.type
_entity.pdbx_description
1 polymer ?
#
loop_
_entity_poly.entity_id
_entity_poly.type
_entity_poly.pdbx_seq_one_letter_code
_entity_poly.pdbx_strand_id
1 'polypeptide(L)'
;MPITKPVLALYGGSLLACIIMLGVQVSGSGGFLLPLIASILATLAHLGLGVWWIAQKVRGNPRANGGAIAAGIIALLAGASWASWALVAWDDFRAGMELPSINIAGLPAFILTPLTIALCVGAAIQLRRREKSAQ
;
A
#
# COMPACT_ATOMS: atom_id res chain seq x y z
N MET A 1 -3.10 19.45 -8.69
CA MET A 1 -1.85 19.59 -7.91
C MET A 1 -1.01 18.33 -8.11
N PRO A 2 0.34 18.41 -8.19
CA PRO A 2 1.19 17.21 -8.12
C PRO A 2 0.96 16.49 -6.78
N ILE A 3 1.37 15.22 -6.66
CA ILE A 3 1.41 14.55 -5.35
C ILE A 3 2.16 15.49 -4.40
N THR A 4 1.47 15.99 -3.37
CA THR A 4 2.13 16.90 -2.43
C THR A 4 3.22 16.09 -1.76
N LYS A 5 4.47 16.61 -1.72
CA LYS A 5 5.61 16.00 -1.00
C LYS A 5 5.21 15.26 0.30
N PRO A 6 4.33 15.79 1.17
CA PRO A 6 3.87 15.08 2.36
C PRO A 6 3.14 13.75 2.08
N VAL A 7 2.27 13.66 1.07
CA VAL A 7 1.52 12.43 0.75
C VAL A 7 2.45 11.35 0.21
N LEU A 8 3.41 11.73 -0.63
CA LEU A 8 4.42 10.80 -1.12
C LEU A 8 5.37 10.34 -0.01
N ALA A 9 5.74 11.23 0.90
CA ALA A 9 6.56 10.89 2.07
C ALA A 9 5.81 9.98 3.04
N LEU A 10 4.51 10.21 3.28
CA LEU A 10 3.68 9.35 4.12
C LEU A 10 3.48 7.98 3.50
N TYR A 11 3.14 7.91 2.20
CA TYR A 11 2.96 6.62 1.53
C TYR A 11 4.28 5.87 1.40
N GLY A 12 5.34 6.53 0.93
CA GLY A 12 6.67 5.93 0.82
C GLY A 12 7.24 5.51 2.17
N GLY A 13 7.08 6.32 3.20
CA GLY A 13 7.53 6.03 4.56
C GLY A 13 6.75 4.88 5.21
N SER A 14 5.42 4.86 5.06
CA SER A 14 4.60 3.74 5.56
C SER A 14 4.89 2.44 4.81
N LEU A 15 5.11 2.50 3.50
CA LEU A 15 5.42 1.32 2.70
C LEU A 15 6.84 0.79 2.98
N LEU A 16 7.81 1.69 3.18
CA LEU A 16 9.15 1.31 3.63
C LEU A 16 9.13 0.67 5.02
N ALA A 17 8.36 1.24 5.96
CA ALA A 17 8.16 0.66 7.28
C ALA A 17 7.52 -0.73 7.20
N CYS A 18 6.54 -0.93 6.30
CA CYS A 18 5.94 -2.24 6.05
C CYS A 18 6.97 -3.25 5.50
N ILE A 19 7.80 -2.86 4.54
CA ILE A 19 8.85 -3.73 3.98
C ILE A 19 9.87 -4.12 5.06
N ILE A 20 10.29 -3.16 5.88
CA ILE A 20 11.21 -3.43 7.00
C ILE A 20 10.57 -4.40 7.99
N MET A 21 9.32 -4.15 8.40
CA MET A 21 8.62 -5.04 9.34
C MET A 21 8.37 -6.44 8.77
N LEU A 22 8.13 -6.56 7.46
CA LEU A 22 8.07 -7.85 6.76
C LEU A 22 9.41 -8.59 6.82
N GLY A 23 10.52 -7.89 6.56
CA GLY A 23 11.86 -8.48 6.69
C GLY A 23 12.16 -8.96 8.11
N VAL A 24 11.71 -8.20 9.11
CA VAL A 24 11.85 -8.59 10.53
C VAL A 24 10.97 -9.80 10.85
N GLN A 25 9.73 -9.89 10.34
CA GLN A 25 8.90 -11.10 10.50
C GLN A 25 9.54 -12.35 9.89
N VAL A 26 10.07 -12.25 8.67
CA VAL A 26 10.75 -13.38 8.00
C VAL A 26 11.98 -13.85 8.78
N SER A 27 12.60 -12.96 9.58
CA SER A 27 13.71 -13.33 10.46
C SER A 27 13.29 -14.08 11.74
N GLY A 28 11.99 -14.29 11.97
CA GLY A 28 11.45 -14.95 13.17
C GLY A 28 11.49 -14.08 14.43
N SER A 29 11.82 -12.80 14.30
CA SER A 29 11.85 -11.86 15.43
C SER A 29 10.58 -10.99 15.48
N GLY A 30 10.11 -10.65 16.69
CA GLY A 30 8.97 -9.73 16.89
C GLY A 30 7.65 -10.34 17.35
N GLY A 31 7.53 -11.67 17.42
CA GLY A 31 6.34 -12.37 17.93
C GLY A 31 5.05 -12.02 17.16
N PHE A 32 3.88 -12.31 17.75
CA PHE A 32 2.58 -12.13 17.08
C PHE A 32 2.16 -10.66 16.89
N LEU A 33 2.77 -9.72 17.63
CA LEU A 33 2.43 -8.29 17.53
C LEU A 33 2.93 -7.67 16.22
N LEU A 34 4.09 -8.11 15.73
CA LEU A 34 4.73 -7.53 14.57
C LEU A 34 3.97 -7.80 13.25
N PRO A 35 3.53 -9.04 12.94
CA PRO A 35 2.61 -9.34 11.83
C PRO A 35 1.35 -8.48 11.83
N LEU A 36 0.76 -8.28 13.01
CA LEU A 36 -0.45 -7.50 13.17
C LEU A 36 -0.20 -6.03 12.82
N ILE A 37 0.83 -5.41 13.41
CA ILE A 37 1.17 -4.00 13.14
C ILE A 37 1.51 -3.80 11.66
N ALA A 38 2.34 -4.67 11.08
CA ALA A 38 2.73 -4.57 9.68
C ALA A 38 1.51 -4.64 8.74
N SER A 39 0.59 -5.57 8.98
CA SER A 39 -0.60 -5.75 8.16
C SER A 39 -1.56 -4.58 8.27
N ILE A 40 -1.72 -4.00 9.47
CA ILE A 40 -2.52 -2.78 9.68
C ILE A 40 -1.89 -1.59 8.96
N LEU A 41 -0.58 -1.38 9.11
CA LEU A 41 0.12 -0.28 8.43
C LEU A 41 0.03 -0.41 6.91
N ALA A 42 0.21 -1.62 6.38
CA ALA A 42 0.09 -1.88 4.94
C ALA A 42 -1.33 -1.59 4.45
N THR A 43 -2.35 -1.99 5.22
CA THR A 43 -3.76 -1.68 4.93
C THR A 43 -3.98 -0.18 4.85
N LEU A 44 -3.57 0.57 5.88
CA LEU A 44 -3.77 2.02 5.94
C LEU A 44 -3.02 2.78 4.84
N ALA A 45 -1.79 2.36 4.52
CA ALA A 45 -0.99 2.95 3.46
C ALA A 45 -1.71 2.86 2.11
N HIS A 46 -2.16 1.64 1.76
CA HIS A 46 -2.84 1.37 0.50
C HIS A 46 -4.22 2.05 0.43
N LEU A 47 -4.97 2.05 1.53
CA LEU A 47 -6.27 2.70 1.62
C LEU A 47 -6.14 4.23 1.47
N GLY A 48 -5.16 4.82 2.16
CA GLY A 48 -4.83 6.24 2.04
C GLY A 48 -4.42 6.65 0.63
N LEU A 49 -3.55 5.87 -0.02
CA LEU A 49 -3.16 6.12 -1.41
C LEU A 49 -4.33 5.99 -2.38
N GLY A 50 -5.12 4.92 -2.25
CA GLY A 50 -6.26 4.66 -3.12
C GLY A 50 -7.30 5.77 -3.04
N VAL A 51 -7.69 6.16 -1.82
CA VAL A 51 -8.61 7.28 -1.58
C VAL A 51 -8.02 8.59 -2.12
N TRP A 52 -6.72 8.83 -1.93
CA TRP A 52 -6.07 10.04 -2.44
C TRP A 52 -6.17 10.12 -3.97
N TRP A 53 -5.87 9.05 -4.70
CA TRP A 53 -5.96 9.02 -6.16
C TRP A 53 -7.40 9.24 -6.67
N ILE A 54 -8.39 8.62 -6.03
CA ILE A 54 -9.80 8.83 -6.36
C ILE A 54 -10.22 10.28 -6.08
N ALA A 55 -9.81 10.84 -4.94
CA ALA A 55 -10.10 12.23 -4.59
C ALA A 55 -9.50 13.22 -5.60
N GLN A 56 -8.32 12.93 -6.19
CA GLN A 56 -7.76 13.77 -7.26
C GLN A 56 -8.64 13.78 -8.52
N LYS A 57 -9.26 12.65 -8.87
CA LYS A 57 -10.23 12.58 -9.98
C LYS A 57 -11.47 13.43 -9.67
N VAL A 58 -12.07 13.26 -8.49
CA VAL A 58 -13.27 14.00 -8.06
C VAL A 58 -13.02 15.52 -8.06
N ARG A 59 -11.81 15.95 -7.70
CA ARG A 59 -11.39 17.36 -7.72
C ARG A 59 -11.07 17.91 -9.12
N GLY A 60 -11.32 17.15 -10.19
CA GLY A 60 -11.11 17.58 -11.57
C GLY A 60 -9.64 17.80 -11.93
N ASN A 61 -8.70 17.14 -11.22
CA ASN A 61 -7.28 17.31 -11.51
C ASN A 61 -6.95 16.71 -12.89
N PRO A 62 -6.46 17.49 -13.87
CA PRO A 62 -6.16 16.99 -15.22
C PRO A 62 -5.05 15.93 -15.24
N ARG A 63 -4.30 15.77 -14.13
CA ARG A 63 -3.30 14.70 -13.94
C ARG A 63 -3.90 13.36 -13.45
N ALA A 64 -5.16 13.35 -12.98
CA ALA A 64 -5.85 12.14 -12.53
C ALA A 64 -6.53 11.42 -13.71
N ASN A 65 -5.71 11.01 -14.68
CA ASN A 65 -6.14 10.30 -15.88
C ASN A 65 -6.55 8.83 -15.61
N GLY A 66 -6.91 8.07 -16.64
CA GLY A 66 -7.29 6.66 -16.52
C GLY A 66 -6.26 5.79 -15.77
N GLY A 67 -4.96 6.02 -16.00
CA GLY A 67 -3.88 5.28 -15.33
C GLY A 67 -3.77 5.60 -13.84
N ALA A 68 -3.95 6.87 -13.47
CA ALA A 68 -4.02 7.31 -12.07
C ALA A 68 -5.19 6.66 -11.30
N ILE A 69 -6.34 6.51 -11.96
CA ILE A 69 -7.52 5.87 -11.39
C ILE A 69 -7.28 4.37 -11.22
N ALA A 70 -6.69 3.71 -12.22
CA ALA A 70 -6.31 2.31 -12.12
C ALA A 70 -5.33 2.07 -10.97
N ALA A 71 -4.32 2.93 -10.79
CA ALA A 71 -3.41 2.87 -9.66
C ALA A 71 -4.13 3.02 -8.31
N GLY A 72 -5.11 3.94 -8.22
CA GLY A 72 -5.94 4.10 -7.03
C GLY A 72 -6.78 2.85 -6.71
N ILE A 73 -7.41 2.25 -7.71
CA ILE A 73 -8.20 1.02 -7.55
C ILE A 73 -7.31 -0.15 -7.12
N ILE A 74 -6.17 -0.34 -7.78
CA ILE A 74 -5.20 -1.39 -7.45
C ILE A 74 -4.68 -1.21 -6.02
N ALA A 75 -4.41 0.03 -5.60
CA ALA A 75 -4.05 0.33 -4.22
C ALA A 75 -5.16 -0.08 -3.25
N LEU A 76 -6.43 0.26 -3.51
CA LEU A 76 -7.54 -0.16 -2.64
C LEU A 76 -7.68 -1.69 -2.55
N LEU A 77 -7.51 -2.40 -3.67
CA LEU A 77 -7.55 -3.86 -3.69
C LEU A 77 -6.40 -4.47 -2.90
N ALA A 78 -5.19 -3.90 -3.00
CA ALA A 78 -4.05 -4.29 -2.16
C ALA A 78 -4.36 -4.05 -0.68
N GLY A 79 -4.97 -2.90 -0.34
CA GLY A 79 -5.38 -2.56 1.02
C GLY A 79 -6.42 -3.54 1.59
N ALA A 80 -7.44 -3.90 0.81
CA ALA A 80 -8.43 -4.90 1.21
C ALA A 80 -7.80 -6.29 1.43
N SER A 81 -6.84 -6.65 0.58
CA SER A 81 -6.10 -7.90 0.72
C SER A 81 -5.22 -7.90 1.99
N TRP A 82 -4.50 -6.80 2.28
CA TRP A 82 -3.77 -6.63 3.54
C TRP A 82 -4.67 -6.63 4.78
N ALA A 83 -5.89 -6.11 4.68
CA ALA A 83 -6.85 -6.12 5.79
C ALA A 83 -7.22 -7.55 6.20
N SER A 84 -7.32 -8.47 5.23
CA SER A 84 -7.54 -9.90 5.55
C SER A 84 -6.36 -10.52 6.29
N TRP A 85 -5.11 -10.15 5.96
CA TRP A 85 -3.93 -10.56 6.73
C TRP A 85 -3.92 -9.96 8.14
N ALA A 86 -4.38 -8.72 8.30
CA ALA A 86 -4.51 -8.10 9.62
C ALA A 86 -5.50 -8.85 10.51
N LEU A 87 -6.61 -9.37 9.95
CA LEU A 87 -7.56 -10.19 10.68
C LEU A 87 -6.93 -11.52 11.14
N VAL A 88 -6.20 -12.20 10.26
CA VAL A 88 -5.47 -13.43 10.62
C VAL A 88 -4.46 -13.17 11.74
N ALA A 89 -3.62 -12.14 11.56
CA ALA A 89 -2.62 -11.78 12.55
C ALA A 89 -3.23 -11.34 13.89
N TRP A 90 -4.46 -10.79 13.86
CA TRP A 90 -5.20 -10.46 15.07
C TRP A 90 -5.64 -11.72 15.83
N ASP A 91 -6.13 -12.73 15.12
CA ASP A 91 -6.54 -13.98 15.72
C ASP A 91 -5.35 -14.74 16.32
N ASP A 92 -4.22 -14.79 15.61
CA ASP A 92 -2.97 -15.38 16.13
C ASP A 92 -2.46 -14.62 17.37
N PHE A 93 -2.50 -13.29 17.34
CA PHE A 93 -2.13 -12.46 18.48
C PHE A 93 -3.01 -12.72 19.69
N ARG A 94 -4.33 -12.84 19.50
CA ARG A 94 -5.28 -13.14 20.58
C ARG A 94 -5.13 -14.56 21.11
N ALA A 95 -4.85 -15.53 20.24
CA ALA A 95 -4.62 -16.91 20.64
C ALA A 95 -3.27 -17.10 21.33
N GLY A 96 -2.31 -16.21 21.09
CA GLY A 96 -0.93 -16.34 21.58
C GLY A 96 -0.18 -17.50 20.90
N MET A 97 -0.68 -17.99 19.78
CA MET A 97 -0.12 -19.06 18.98
C MET A 97 -0.56 -18.92 17.53
N GLU A 98 0.21 -19.50 16.60
CA GLU A 98 -0.20 -19.57 15.19
C GLU A 98 -1.38 -20.54 15.04
N LEU A 99 -2.47 -20.04 14.47
CA LEU A 99 -3.63 -20.85 14.12
C LEU A 99 -3.48 -21.38 12.68
N PRO A 100 -3.92 -22.62 12.41
CA PRO A 100 -3.94 -23.15 11.05
C PRO A 100 -5.00 -22.41 10.22
N SER A 101 -4.58 -21.30 9.60
CA SER A 101 -5.42 -20.45 8.78
C SER A 101 -4.89 -20.38 7.34
N ILE A 102 -5.76 -20.62 6.37
CA ILE A 102 -5.44 -20.45 4.95
C ILE A 102 -6.12 -19.18 4.47
N ASN A 103 -5.34 -18.10 4.33
CA ASN A 103 -5.86 -16.82 3.90
C ASN A 103 -5.67 -16.58 2.40
N ILE A 104 -6.60 -17.09 1.60
CA ILE A 104 -6.61 -16.89 0.15
C ILE A 104 -6.89 -15.42 -0.21
N ALA A 105 -7.72 -14.72 0.58
CA ALA A 105 -8.07 -13.32 0.35
C ALA A 105 -6.87 -12.37 0.50
N GLY A 106 -5.87 -12.78 1.29
CA GLY A 106 -4.63 -12.03 1.49
C GLY A 106 -3.57 -12.25 0.42
N LEU A 107 -3.62 -13.37 -0.32
CA LEU A 107 -2.60 -13.68 -1.33
C LEU A 107 -2.42 -12.60 -2.41
N PRO A 108 -3.49 -11.95 -2.93
CA PRO A 108 -3.34 -10.87 -3.91
C PRO A 108 -2.43 -9.73 -3.44
N ALA A 109 -2.33 -9.45 -2.13
CA ALA A 109 -1.49 -8.39 -1.58
C ALA A 109 -0.03 -8.48 -2.07
N PHE A 110 0.51 -9.69 -2.22
CA PHE A 110 1.90 -9.90 -2.66
C PHE A 110 2.16 -9.52 -4.12
N ILE A 111 1.11 -9.46 -4.96
CA ILE A 111 1.19 -9.05 -6.36
C ILE A 111 0.74 -7.59 -6.51
N LEU A 112 -0.34 -7.21 -5.83
CA LEU A 112 -0.93 -5.88 -5.95
C LEU A 112 -0.07 -4.80 -5.31
N THR A 113 0.67 -5.11 -4.24
CA THR A 113 1.62 -4.16 -3.61
C THR A 113 2.73 -3.74 -4.58
N PRO A 114 3.55 -4.64 -5.16
CA PRO A 114 4.59 -4.24 -6.12
C PRO A 114 4.00 -3.58 -7.37
N LEU A 115 2.82 -4.01 -7.83
CA LEU A 115 2.13 -3.35 -8.94
C LEU A 115 1.75 -1.91 -8.61
N THR A 116 1.22 -1.66 -7.41
CA THR A 116 0.89 -0.31 -6.93
C THR A 116 2.13 0.58 -6.90
N ILE A 117 3.25 0.05 -6.41
CA ILE A 117 4.54 0.76 -6.38
C ILE A 117 5.00 1.09 -7.80
N ALA A 118 4.99 0.12 -8.71
CA ALA A 118 5.42 0.31 -10.10
C ALA A 118 4.60 1.39 -10.80
N LEU A 119 3.29 1.41 -10.59
CA LEU A 119 2.39 2.44 -11.14
C LEU A 119 2.69 3.82 -10.55
N CYS A 120 2.93 3.91 -9.24
CA CYS A 120 3.28 5.18 -8.59
C CYS A 120 4.62 5.73 -9.10
N VAL A 121 5.64 4.87 -9.22
CA VAL A 121 6.97 5.24 -9.74
C VAL A 121 6.86 5.65 -11.21
N GLY A 122 6.13 4.88 -12.03
CA GLY A 122 5.88 5.21 -13.43
C GLY A 122 5.21 6.58 -13.60
N ALA A 123 4.19 6.88 -12.79
CA ALA A 123 3.52 8.18 -12.79
C ALA A 123 4.47 9.32 -12.39
N ALA A 124 5.34 9.11 -11.38
CA ALA A 124 6.33 10.10 -10.97
C ALA A 124 7.39 10.38 -12.05
N ILE A 125 7.88 9.34 -12.73
CA ILE A 125 8.84 9.48 -13.84
C ILE A 125 8.22 10.26 -15.00
N GLN A 126 6.97 9.95 -15.37
CA GLN A 126 6.27 10.66 -16.43
C GLN A 126 6.06 12.14 -16.10
N LEU A 127 5.70 12.45 -14.85
CA LEU A 127 5.57 13.83 -14.38
C LEU A 127 6.89 14.60 -14.55
N ARG A 128 8.00 14.02 -14.09
CA ARG A 128 9.34 14.63 -14.19
C ARG A 128 9.78 14.83 -15.64
N ARG A 129 9.45 13.91 -16.54
CA ARG A 129 9.75 14.06 -17.98
C ARG A 129 8.99 15.24 -18.59
N ARG A 130 7.69 15.37 -18.28
CA ARG A 130 6.87 16.50 -18.78
C ARG A 130 7.37 17.85 -18.26
N GLU A 131 7.82 17.92 -17.01
CA GLU A 131 8.39 19.15 -16.44
C GLU A 131 9.69 19.57 -17.14
N LYS A 132 10.56 18.62 -17.46
CA LYS A 132 11.79 18.89 -18.22
C LYS A 132 11.56 19.33 -19.66
N SER A 133 10.53 18.79 -20.32
CA SER A 133 10.20 19.18 -21.71
C SER A 133 9.48 20.53 -21.83
N ALA A 134 9.03 21.10 -20.71
CA ALA A 134 8.36 22.40 -20.67
C ALA A 134 9.31 23.56 -20.24
N GLN A 135 10.57 23.23 -19.92
CA GLN A 135 11.67 24.17 -19.72
C GLN A 135 12.49 24.29 -21.00
#